data_AF-A0A7K0Y6I2-F1
#
_entry.id   AF-A0A7K0Y6I2-F1
#
_cell.length_a   1.000
_cell.length_b   1.000
_cell.length_c   1.000
_cell.angle_alpha   90.00
_cell.angle_beta   90.00
_cell.angle_gamma   90.00
#
_symmetry.space_group_name_H-M   'P 1'
#
loop_
_entity.id
_entity.type
_entity.pdbx_description
1 polymer ?
#
loop_
_entity_poly.entity_id
_entity_poly.type
_entity_poly.pdbx_seq_one_letter_code
_entity_poly.pdbx_strand_id
1 'polypeptide(L)'
;MRSFPRFAVVVLACTTVLSSCATEIIGDLNTTVPAESTTTTLATPTGDIEQLLEQLDTAIVGLGQKIVDADASAYKQTYAEALAIWEVLKPQVESSGVIGLDADVQRIVELVRTATERKRPADADKAARFLSLLRESLPELLNR
;
A
#
# COMPACT_ATOMS: atom_id res chain seq x y z
N MET A 1 -33.27 -34.66 36.11
CA MET A 1 -32.31 -35.71 35.69
C MET A 1 -31.84 -35.35 34.28
N ARG A 2 -30.58 -34.94 34.14
CA ARG A 2 -29.98 -34.49 32.87
C ARG A 2 -29.20 -35.68 32.28
N SER A 3 -29.56 -36.10 31.06
CA SER A 3 -28.83 -37.12 30.30
C SER A 3 -28.02 -36.42 29.21
N PHE A 4 -26.69 -36.58 29.28
CA PHE A 4 -25.72 -36.09 28.32
C PHE A 4 -25.64 -37.01 27.09
N PRO A 5 -25.50 -36.50 25.86
CA PRO A 5 -25.22 -37.34 24.70
C PRO A 5 -23.74 -37.74 24.65
N ARG A 6 -23.53 -38.96 24.14
CA ARG A 6 -22.27 -39.71 24.12
C ARG A 6 -21.26 -39.11 23.14
N PHE A 7 -20.03 -38.94 23.62
CA PHE A 7 -18.83 -38.70 22.83
C PHE A 7 -18.61 -39.86 21.84
N ALA A 8 -18.55 -39.56 20.55
CA ALA A 8 -18.02 -40.47 19.54
C ALA A 8 -16.69 -39.91 19.05
N VAL A 9 -15.58 -40.47 19.55
CA VAL A 9 -14.24 -40.28 19.01
C VAL A 9 -13.89 -41.59 18.30
N VAL A 10 -13.75 -41.54 16.98
CA VAL A 10 -13.11 -42.59 16.18
C VAL A 10 -12.05 -41.90 15.32
N VAL A 11 -10.81 -42.11 15.72
CA VAL A 11 -9.60 -41.79 14.95
C VAL A 11 -9.37 -42.94 13.98
N LEU A 12 -9.31 -42.65 12.68
CA LEU A 12 -8.77 -43.58 11.68
C LEU A 12 -7.91 -42.81 10.68
N ALA A 13 -6.60 -43.05 10.75
CA ALA A 13 -5.60 -42.57 9.83
C ALA A 13 -5.51 -43.51 8.61
N CYS A 14 -5.39 -42.98 7.39
CA CYS A 14 -4.73 -43.68 6.29
C CYS A 14 -4.40 -42.75 5.09
N THR A 15 -3.10 -42.55 4.91
CA THR A 15 -2.29 -42.50 3.67
C THR A 15 -2.70 -41.68 2.43
N THR A 16 -1.71 -40.89 1.99
CA THR A 16 -1.60 -40.05 0.80
C THR A 16 -1.35 -40.82 -0.48
N VAL A 17 -1.95 -40.39 -1.59
CA VAL A 17 -1.31 -40.35 -2.91
C VAL A 17 -1.85 -39.17 -3.70
N LEU A 18 -1.03 -38.12 -3.86
CA LEU A 18 -1.29 -37.02 -4.79
C LEU A 18 -0.88 -37.50 -6.19
N SER A 19 -1.85 -37.74 -7.06
CA SER A 19 -1.61 -37.95 -8.49
C SER A 19 -1.29 -36.61 -9.13
N SER A 20 -0.02 -36.37 -9.45
CA SER A 20 0.41 -35.24 -10.28
C SER A 20 0.24 -35.61 -11.75
N CYS A 21 -0.72 -34.99 -12.44
CA CYS A 21 -0.77 -35.00 -13.89
C CYS A 21 0.19 -33.93 -14.41
N ALA A 22 1.40 -34.34 -14.79
CA ALA A 22 2.28 -33.53 -15.63
C ALA A 22 1.65 -33.46 -17.03
N THR A 23 1.27 -32.26 -17.48
CA THR A 23 0.87 -32.02 -18.86
C THR A 23 2.04 -31.31 -19.53
N GLU A 24 2.73 -31.97 -20.46
CA GLU A 24 3.76 -31.34 -21.26
C GLU A 24 3.11 -30.66 -22.48
N ILE A 25 3.28 -29.35 -22.61
CA ILE A 25 3.00 -28.62 -23.85
C ILE A 25 4.31 -28.53 -24.62
N ILE A 26 4.51 -29.42 -25.59
CA ILE A 26 5.54 -29.26 -26.63
C ILE A 26 4.87 -28.46 -27.75
N GLY A 27 4.98 -27.13 -27.66
CA GLY A 27 4.49 -26.19 -28.65
C GLY A 27 5.53 -25.12 -28.89
N ASP A 28 6.44 -25.38 -29.81
CA ASP A 28 7.47 -24.43 -30.23
C ASP A 28 6.82 -23.39 -31.15
N LEU A 29 6.49 -22.23 -30.58
CA LEU A 29 6.36 -20.98 -31.32
C LEU A 29 7.29 -19.96 -30.69
N ASN A 30 8.58 -20.14 -30.97
CA ASN A 30 9.60 -19.19 -30.58
C ASN A 30 9.48 -17.90 -31.43
N THR A 31 8.59 -17.00 -31.00
CA THR A 31 8.70 -15.57 -31.30
C THR A 31 9.05 -14.87 -30.00
N THR A 32 10.34 -14.89 -29.65
CA THR A 32 10.88 -14.08 -28.56
C THR A 32 10.93 -12.63 -29.02
N VAL A 33 9.87 -11.86 -28.75
CA VAL A 33 10.00 -10.41 -28.64
C VAL A 33 10.76 -10.16 -27.33
N PRO A 34 11.92 -9.49 -27.33
CA PRO A 34 12.57 -9.09 -26.09
C PRO A 34 11.59 -8.23 -25.30
N ALA A 35 11.16 -8.72 -24.13
CA ALA A 35 10.47 -7.87 -23.17
C ALA A 35 11.50 -6.85 -22.68
N GLU A 36 11.48 -5.64 -23.23
CA GLU A 36 12.23 -4.51 -22.70
C GLU A 36 11.73 -4.26 -21.28
N SER A 37 12.49 -4.75 -20.30
CA SER A 37 12.27 -4.43 -18.89
C SER A 37 12.81 -3.02 -18.67
N THR A 38 11.97 -2.01 -18.87
CA THR A 38 12.24 -0.67 -18.38
C THR A 38 12.15 -0.68 -16.86
N THR A 39 13.29 -0.87 -16.20
CA THR A 39 13.41 -0.64 -14.76
C THR A 39 13.34 0.87 -14.52
N THR A 40 12.15 1.38 -14.20
CA THR A 40 11.99 2.76 -13.75
C THR A 40 12.43 2.85 -12.30
N THR A 41 13.62 3.40 -12.06
CA THR A 41 14.08 3.76 -10.72
C THR A 41 13.30 5.00 -10.26
N LEU A 42 12.54 4.88 -9.17
CA LEU A 42 11.91 6.03 -8.52
C LEU A 42 13.01 6.96 -8.00
N ALA A 43 12.90 8.26 -8.30
CA ALA A 43 13.80 9.25 -7.74
C ALA A 43 13.63 9.27 -6.21
N THR A 44 14.74 9.32 -5.48
CA THR A 44 14.70 9.44 -4.02
C THR A 44 14.11 10.80 -3.64
N PRO A 45 13.04 10.85 -2.83
CA PRO A 45 12.47 12.12 -2.35
C PRO A 45 13.49 12.90 -1.52
N THR A 46 13.48 14.22 -1.64
CA THR A 46 14.41 15.11 -0.92
C THR A 46 13.68 16.36 -0.46
N GLY A 47 14.12 16.92 0.67
CA GLY A 47 13.59 18.17 1.21
C GLY A 47 13.37 18.10 2.71
N ASP A 48 12.89 19.22 3.26
CA ASP A 48 12.38 19.31 4.63
C ASP A 48 10.96 18.74 4.77
N ILE A 49 10.41 18.79 5.98
CA ILE A 49 9.07 18.27 6.31
C ILE A 49 7.98 18.90 5.41
N GLU A 50 8.02 20.22 5.20
CA GLU A 50 7.00 20.92 4.40
C GLU A 50 7.06 20.47 2.94
N GLN A 51 8.27 20.43 2.38
CA GLN A 51 8.53 20.01 1.00
C GLN A 51 8.16 18.55 0.75
N LEU A 52 8.43 17.65 1.70
CA LEU A 52 8.08 16.24 1.59
C LEU A 52 6.57 16.00 1.72
N LEU A 53 5.87 16.77 2.56
CA LEU A 53 4.41 16.72 2.63
C LEU A 53 3.74 17.28 1.36
N GLU A 54 4.34 18.29 0.73
CA GLU A 54 3.90 18.76 -0.60
C GLU A 54 4.12 17.73 -1.70
N GLN A 55 5.25 17.03 -1.69
CA GLN A 55 5.50 15.92 -2.60
C GLN A 55 4.49 14.79 -2.38
N LEU A 56 4.18 14.45 -1.12
CA LEU A 56 3.19 13.43 -0.80
C LEU A 56 1.80 13.81 -1.34
N ASP A 57 1.41 15.07 -1.20
CA ASP A 57 0.14 15.58 -1.70
C ASP A 57 0.07 15.47 -3.22
N THR A 58 1.11 15.94 -3.89
CA THR A 58 1.24 15.84 -5.35
C THR A 58 1.14 14.39 -5.83
N ALA A 59 1.77 13.45 -5.13
CA ALA A 59 1.75 12.02 -5.49
C ALA A 59 0.35 11.41 -5.38
N ILE A 60 -0.40 11.72 -4.31
CA ILE A 60 -1.67 11.04 -4.00
C ILE A 60 -2.90 11.76 -4.58
N VAL A 61 -2.76 13.00 -5.05
CA VAL A 61 -3.82 13.71 -5.77
C VAL A 61 -4.28 12.90 -6.98
N GLY A 62 -5.60 12.68 -7.06
CA GLY A 62 -6.22 11.90 -8.14
C GLY A 62 -6.06 10.38 -8.02
N LEU A 63 -5.49 9.86 -6.93
CA LEU A 63 -5.40 8.41 -6.68
C LEU A 63 -6.77 7.73 -6.74
N GLY A 64 -7.81 8.35 -6.18
CA GLY A 64 -9.18 7.82 -6.23
C GLY A 64 -9.64 7.56 -7.67
N GLN A 65 -9.34 8.49 -8.59
CA GLN A 65 -9.68 8.34 -10.01
C GLN A 65 -8.88 7.21 -10.67
N LYS A 66 -7.56 7.11 -10.39
CA LYS A 66 -6.72 6.00 -10.89
C LYS A 66 -7.28 4.64 -10.48
N ILE A 67 -7.83 4.54 -9.26
CA ILE A 67 -8.48 3.31 -8.77
C ILE A 67 -9.81 3.06 -9.51
N VAL A 68 -10.64 4.09 -9.72
CA VAL A 68 -11.89 4.00 -10.50
C VAL A 68 -11.62 3.54 -11.92
N ASP A 69 -10.59 4.07 -12.56
CA ASP A 69 -10.17 3.74 -13.93
C ASP A 69 -9.55 2.34 -14.05
N ALA A 70 -9.37 1.65 -12.91
CA ALA A 70 -8.73 0.34 -12.81
C ALA A 70 -7.30 0.28 -13.39
N ASP A 71 -6.61 1.42 -13.44
CA ASP A 71 -5.21 1.50 -13.88
C ASP A 71 -4.27 1.01 -12.77
N ALA A 72 -4.09 -0.32 -12.75
CA ALA A 72 -3.28 -1.01 -11.75
C ALA A 72 -1.81 -0.62 -11.76
N SER A 73 -1.28 -0.15 -12.88
CA SER A 73 0.09 0.36 -12.92
C SER A 73 0.14 1.70 -12.19
N ALA A 74 -0.76 2.62 -12.54
CA ALA A 74 -0.75 3.98 -12.01
C ALA A 74 -1.04 4.02 -10.51
N TYR A 75 -2.08 3.34 -10.01
CA TYR A 75 -2.41 3.44 -8.58
C TYR A 75 -1.36 2.74 -7.69
N LYS A 76 -0.70 1.67 -8.19
CA LYS A 76 0.41 1.02 -7.47
C LYS A 76 1.66 1.88 -7.46
N GLN A 77 1.94 2.57 -8.56
CA GLN A 77 3.03 3.52 -8.63
C GLN A 77 2.82 4.67 -7.63
N THR A 78 1.62 5.26 -7.56
CA THR A 78 1.29 6.27 -6.55
C THR A 78 1.53 5.77 -5.12
N TYR A 79 1.15 4.53 -4.80
CA TYR A 79 1.43 3.96 -3.49
C TYR A 79 2.94 3.81 -3.22
N ALA A 80 3.70 3.35 -4.21
CA ALA A 80 5.16 3.22 -4.09
C ALA A 80 5.83 4.58 -3.88
N GLU A 81 5.38 5.62 -4.58
CA GLU A 81 5.85 7.00 -4.39
C GLU A 81 5.52 7.52 -2.98
N ALA A 82 4.27 7.33 -2.52
CA ALA A 82 3.87 7.72 -1.16
C ALA A 82 4.70 7.01 -0.08
N LEU A 83 5.01 5.73 -0.26
CA LEU A 83 5.85 4.97 0.65
C LEU A 83 7.30 5.48 0.65
N ALA A 84 7.88 5.74 -0.52
CA ALA A 84 9.23 6.29 -0.64
C ALA A 84 9.36 7.66 0.06
N ILE A 85 8.34 8.51 -0.06
CA ILE A 85 8.29 9.81 0.62
C ILE A 85 8.21 9.61 2.14
N TRP A 86 7.37 8.68 2.59
CA TRP A 86 7.25 8.36 4.01
C TRP A 86 8.57 7.87 4.63
N GLU A 87 9.34 7.04 3.93
CA GLU A 87 10.62 6.55 4.42
C GLU A 87 11.63 7.68 4.71
N VAL A 88 11.61 8.76 3.92
CA VAL A 88 12.46 9.94 4.13
C VAL A 88 11.86 10.89 5.17
N LEU A 89 10.53 11.06 5.16
CA LEU A 89 9.82 11.98 6.03
C LEU A 89 9.76 11.51 7.49
N LYS A 90 9.59 10.20 7.72
CA LYS A 90 9.42 9.59 9.03
C LYS A 90 10.47 10.04 10.06
N PRO A 91 11.79 9.88 9.82
CA PRO A 91 12.78 10.30 10.81
C PRO A 91 12.74 11.81 11.08
N GLN A 92 12.35 12.63 10.11
CA GLN A 92 12.25 14.08 10.30
C GLN A 92 11.10 14.43 11.25
N VAL A 93 9.91 13.88 11.01
CA VAL A 93 8.74 14.13 11.88
C VAL A 93 8.93 13.57 13.29
N GLU A 94 9.58 12.41 13.44
CA GLU A 94 9.94 11.84 14.74
C GLU A 94 10.93 12.75 15.50
N SER A 95 11.85 13.41 14.79
CA SER A 95 12.83 14.33 15.38
C SER A 95 12.31 15.77 15.60
N SER A 96 11.13 16.11 15.05
CA SER A 96 10.60 17.48 15.06
C SER A 96 10.15 17.98 16.44
N GLY A 97 9.88 17.07 17.38
CA GLY A 97 9.31 17.40 18.69
C GLY A 97 7.80 17.68 18.67
N VAL A 98 7.15 17.68 17.50
CA VAL A 98 5.70 17.86 17.36
C VAL A 98 4.98 16.56 17.73
N ILE A 99 4.20 16.60 18.81
CA ILE A 99 3.48 15.43 19.30
C ILE A 99 2.40 15.00 18.29
N GLY A 100 2.48 13.74 17.83
CA GLY A 100 1.46 13.11 17.00
C GLY A 100 1.61 13.34 15.50
N LEU A 101 2.57 14.17 15.06
CA LEU A 101 2.81 14.44 13.63
C LEU A 101 3.18 13.17 12.86
N ASP A 102 4.03 12.32 13.46
CA ASP A 102 4.40 11.01 12.92
C ASP A 102 3.17 10.10 12.70
N ALA A 103 2.29 10.03 13.70
CA ALA A 103 1.09 9.21 13.66
C ALA A 103 0.07 9.71 12.62
N ASP A 104 -0.07 11.02 12.49
CA ASP A 104 -0.98 11.64 11.51
C ASP A 104 -0.51 11.39 10.08
N VAL A 105 0.80 11.55 9.81
CA VAL A 105 1.36 11.23 8.49
C VAL A 105 1.28 9.74 8.21
N GLN A 106 1.61 8.88 9.17
CA GLN A 106 1.50 7.43 9.02
C GLN A 106 0.05 7.01 8.68
N ARG A 107 -0.94 7.63 9.32
CA ARG A 107 -2.36 7.37 9.06
C ARG A 107 -2.74 7.71 7.61
N ILE A 108 -2.19 8.79 7.05
CA ILE A 108 -2.42 9.17 5.65
C ILE A 108 -1.85 8.10 4.72
N VAL A 109 -0.60 7.66 4.93
CA VAL A 109 0.05 6.61 4.13
C VAL A 109 -0.71 5.28 4.22
N GLU A 110 -1.24 4.95 5.40
CA GLU A 110 -2.06 3.76 5.63
C GLU A 110 -3.41 3.83 4.88
N LEU A 111 -4.02 5.01 4.78
CA LEU A 111 -5.21 5.21 3.94
C LEU A 111 -4.88 5.02 2.46
N VAL A 112 -3.73 5.51 1.98
CA VAL A 112 -3.25 5.30 0.59
C VAL A 112 -3.06 3.81 0.31
N ARG A 113 -2.44 3.08 1.24
CA ARG A 113 -2.28 1.62 1.16
C ARG A 113 -3.65 0.93 1.08
N THR A 114 -4.54 1.23 2.01
CA THR A 114 -5.88 0.65 2.08
C THR A 114 -6.67 0.92 0.79
N ALA A 115 -6.61 2.15 0.27
CA ALA A 115 -7.25 2.53 -0.97
C ALA A 115 -6.76 1.67 -2.14
N THR A 116 -5.44 1.49 -2.24
CA THR A 116 -4.77 0.74 -3.29
C THR A 116 -5.04 -0.76 -3.22
N GLU A 117 -4.81 -1.37 -2.05
CA GLU A 117 -4.94 -2.82 -1.86
C GLU A 117 -6.40 -3.29 -1.94
N ARG A 118 -7.32 -2.48 -1.42
CA ARG A 118 -8.76 -2.83 -1.39
C ARG A 118 -9.55 -2.20 -2.53
N LYS A 119 -8.92 -1.44 -3.41
CA LYS A 119 -9.54 -0.69 -4.50
C LYS A 119 -10.71 0.18 -4.00
N ARG A 120 -10.44 0.99 -2.97
CA ARG A 120 -11.44 1.87 -2.31
C ARG A 120 -11.11 3.35 -2.58
N PRO A 121 -11.70 3.96 -3.62
CA PRO A 121 -11.44 5.37 -3.97
C PRO A 121 -11.72 6.34 -2.81
N ALA A 122 -12.75 6.07 -2.01
CA ALA A 122 -13.10 6.92 -0.87
C ALA A 122 -12.01 6.99 0.23
N ASP A 123 -11.18 5.96 0.36
CA ASP A 123 -10.05 6.02 1.31
C ASP A 123 -8.91 6.91 0.75
N ALA A 124 -8.71 6.93 -0.58
CA ALA A 124 -7.77 7.84 -1.23
C ALA A 124 -8.21 9.31 -1.09
N ASP A 125 -9.49 9.59 -1.33
CA ASP A 125 -10.03 10.94 -1.16
C ASP A 125 -9.88 11.42 0.29
N LYS A 126 -10.11 10.53 1.25
CA LYS A 126 -9.90 10.83 2.67
C LYS A 126 -8.43 11.11 2.99
N ALA A 127 -7.50 10.33 2.43
CA ALA A 127 -6.07 10.56 2.60
C ALA A 127 -5.67 11.97 2.11
N ALA A 128 -6.09 12.35 0.90
CA ALA A 128 -5.83 13.68 0.34
C ALA A 128 -6.42 14.80 1.21
N ARG A 129 -7.64 14.61 1.74
CA ARG A 129 -8.25 15.61 2.63
C ARG A 129 -7.51 15.76 3.96
N PHE A 130 -7.11 14.66 4.58
CA PHE A 130 -6.33 14.72 5.82
C PHE A 130 -4.95 15.34 5.61
N LEU A 131 -4.31 15.07 4.48
CA LEU A 131 -3.04 15.68 4.13
C LEU A 131 -3.16 17.19 3.91
N SER A 132 -4.21 17.66 3.22
CA SER A 132 -4.49 19.10 3.08
C SER A 132 -4.61 19.78 4.44
N LEU A 133 -5.41 19.22 5.34
CA LEU A 133 -5.61 19.77 6.70
C LEU A 133 -4.32 19.77 7.52
N LEU A 134 -3.51 18.71 7.38
CA LEU A 134 -2.21 18.65 8.04
C LEU A 134 -1.27 19.75 7.51
N ARG A 135 -1.17 19.91 6.20
CA ARG A 135 -0.32 20.95 5.57
C ARG A 135 -0.77 22.36 5.95
N GLU A 136 -2.07 22.60 6.03
CA GLU A 136 -2.63 23.90 6.47
C GLU A 136 -2.25 24.24 7.92
N SER A 137 -2.19 23.24 8.81
CA SER A 137 -1.85 23.44 10.23
C SER A 137 -0.36 23.37 10.53
N LEU A 138 0.44 22.79 9.64
CA LEU A 138 1.87 22.53 9.84
C LEU A 138 2.71 23.75 10.26
N PRO A 139 2.56 24.94 9.65
CA PRO A 139 3.36 26.10 10.06
C PRO A 139 3.14 26.48 11.52
N GLU A 140 1.93 26.29 12.05
CA GLU A 140 1.64 26.56 13.47
C GLU A 140 2.18 25.47 14.40
N LEU A 141 2.35 24.25 13.90
CA LEU A 141 2.85 23.12 14.68
C LEU A 141 4.37 23.18 14.83
N LEU A 142 5.10 23.58 13.78
CA LEU A 142 6.56 23.65 13.79
C LEU A 142 7.12 24.87 14.53
N ASN A 143 6.31 25.91 14.75
CA ASN A 143 6.71 27.13 15.43
C ASN A 143 6.39 27.15 16.93
N ARG A 144 6.02 26.01 17.53
CA ARG A 144 5.74 25.85 18.97
C ARG A 144 6.88 25.16 19.69
#